data_AF-A0A2G9MNJ6-F1
#
_entry.id   AF-A0A2G9MNJ6-F1
#
_cell.length_a   1.000
_cell.length_b   1.000
_cell.length_c   1.000
_cell.angle_alpha   90.00
_cell.angle_beta   90.00
_cell.angle_gamma   90.00
#
_symmetry.space_group_name_H-M   'P 1'
#
loop_
_entity.id
_entity.type
_entity.pdbx_description
1 polymer ?
#
loop_
_entity_poly.entity_id
_entity_poly.type
_entity_poly.pdbx_seq_one_letter_code
_entity_poly.pdbx_strand_id
1 'polypeptide(L)'
;MDIDEFLESEGHSIKEGGRNALVEKQSREFITGRSIEQQIQKIHEFIQQKRFNEAEKIYYVVKEHYTTLEKRQQEERRNVHRQLTEINKELIEHLNKVKSDMEQKGMVITDLLMKARDNMQKGNIEKANQLYLEVRRIFKQMPDAFGERKMMLENQILMFYSQLVNEFNRKKYDNLLGKRDEIMRHIEIATNNVRLGHIESAKREYHIINKLYNELPEGFLYEKTIIYKRILVLYQIVEEGKITAAAPMEPILTEQMPKITAAPLHMQKKHVHKKAEEKPENKKAEPKKEKIKEKKKEMDAPPLPI
;
A
#
# COMPACT_ATOMS: atom_id res chain seq x y z
N MET A 1 -2.33 -11.40 30.70
CA MET A 1 -2.82 -10.03 30.39
C MET A 1 -4.30 -10.06 30.61
N ASP A 2 -4.76 -9.39 31.67
CA ASP A 2 -6.17 -9.07 31.82
C ASP A 2 -6.54 -8.00 30.77
N ILE A 3 -7.81 -7.98 30.36
CA ILE A 3 -8.29 -7.04 29.33
C ILE A 3 -7.96 -5.59 29.72
N ASP A 4 -8.05 -5.30 31.02
CA ASP A 4 -7.76 -3.98 31.60
C ASP A 4 -6.30 -3.54 31.33
N GLU A 5 -5.34 -4.46 31.41
CA GLU A 5 -3.92 -4.17 31.12
C GLU A 5 -3.66 -3.94 29.63
N PHE A 6 -4.30 -4.72 28.75
CA PHE A 6 -4.19 -4.56 27.30
C PHE A 6 -4.80 -3.22 26.83
N LEU A 7 -5.96 -2.86 27.37
CA LEU A 7 -6.68 -1.64 27.01
C LEU A 7 -6.06 -0.37 27.60
N GLU A 8 -5.47 -0.43 28.78
CA GLU A 8 -4.65 0.68 29.30
C GLU A 8 -3.43 0.93 28.40
N SER A 9 -2.85 -0.14 27.85
CA SER A 9 -1.69 -0.04 26.94
C SER A 9 -2.05 0.48 25.53
N GLU A 10 -3.19 0.09 24.94
CA GLU A 10 -3.60 0.56 23.60
C GLU A 10 -4.49 1.81 23.63
N GLY A 11 -5.25 2.05 24.71
CA GLY A 11 -6.17 3.18 24.84
C GLY A 11 -5.50 4.55 25.02
N HIS A 12 -4.21 4.58 25.40
CA HIS A 12 -3.46 5.83 25.53
C HIS A 12 -3.06 6.48 24.20
N SER A 13 -3.17 5.78 23.07
CA SER A 13 -2.79 6.32 21.75
C SER A 13 -3.93 7.01 20.99
N ILE A 14 -5.17 6.98 21.50
CA ILE A 14 -6.35 7.63 20.88
C ILE A 14 -6.77 8.90 21.64
N LYS A 15 -5.80 9.66 22.14
CA LYS A 15 -6.07 11.02 22.62
C LYS A 15 -5.78 12.00 21.49
N GLU A 16 -6.74 12.90 21.26
CA GLU A 16 -6.68 14.08 20.37
C GLU A 16 -7.17 13.90 18.94
N GLY A 17 -8.50 13.88 18.78
CA GLY A 17 -9.15 13.93 17.47
C GLY A 17 -10.60 14.39 17.48
N GLY A 18 -10.95 15.41 18.27
CA GLY A 18 -12.06 16.39 18.07
C GLY A 18 -13.51 15.96 17.74
N ARG A 19 -13.82 14.70 17.45
CA ARG A 19 -15.16 14.24 17.01
C ARG A 19 -15.93 13.41 18.04
N ASN A 20 -15.31 13.01 19.16
CA ASN A 20 -15.97 12.15 20.16
C ASN A 20 -16.83 12.89 21.19
N ALA A 21 -16.64 14.20 21.40
CA ALA A 21 -17.37 14.94 22.44
C ALA A 21 -18.90 15.05 22.18
N LEU A 22 -19.34 14.96 20.92
CA LEU A 22 -20.77 15.03 20.57
C LEU A 22 -21.47 13.66 20.73
N VAL A 23 -20.76 12.56 20.50
CA VAL A 23 -21.28 11.20 20.69
C VAL A 23 -21.33 10.82 22.17
N GLU A 24 -20.42 11.36 22.98
CA GLU A 24 -20.37 11.12 24.43
C GLU A 24 -21.59 11.67 25.18
N LYS A 25 -22.11 12.85 24.78
CA LYS A 25 -23.30 13.44 25.44
C LYS A 25 -24.59 12.66 25.14
N GLN A 26 -24.82 12.25 23.89
CA GLN A 26 -26.02 11.46 23.54
C GLN A 26 -26.00 10.03 24.11
N SER A 27 -24.81 9.48 24.36
CA SER A 27 -24.69 8.16 24.98
C SER A 27 -25.02 8.19 26.48
N ARG A 28 -24.70 9.28 27.20
CA ARG A 28 -24.96 9.36 28.64
C ARG A 28 -26.44 9.51 29.00
N GLU A 29 -27.22 10.27 28.23
CA GLU A 29 -28.65 10.46 28.52
C GLU A 29 -29.51 9.21 28.25
N PHE A 30 -29.07 8.29 27.40
CA PHE A 30 -29.84 7.09 27.06
C PHE A 30 -29.66 5.92 28.05
N ILE A 31 -28.74 6.05 29.00
CA ILE A 31 -28.22 4.93 29.79
C ILE A 31 -28.65 4.99 31.26
N THR A 32 -28.91 6.18 31.81
CA THR A 32 -29.16 6.39 33.25
C THR A 32 -30.51 5.89 33.76
N GLY A 33 -31.42 5.43 32.89
CA GLY A 33 -32.76 4.95 33.27
C GLY A 33 -33.01 3.44 33.16
N ARG A 34 -32.04 2.65 32.71
CA ARG A 34 -32.22 1.19 32.49
C ARG A 34 -31.59 0.39 33.61
N SER A 35 -32.24 -0.69 34.04
CA SER A 35 -31.65 -1.60 35.03
C SER A 35 -30.42 -2.31 34.46
N ILE A 36 -29.51 -2.71 35.34
CA ILE A 36 -28.25 -3.39 34.98
C ILE A 36 -28.55 -4.65 34.14
N GLU A 37 -29.59 -5.40 34.48
CA GLU A 37 -30.01 -6.59 33.74
C GLU A 37 -30.37 -6.28 32.28
N GLN A 38 -31.07 -5.16 32.04
CA GLN A 38 -31.44 -4.74 30.68
C GLN A 38 -30.19 -4.36 29.86
N GLN A 39 -29.20 -3.75 30.51
CA GLN A 39 -27.94 -3.40 29.85
C GLN A 39 -27.13 -4.67 29.52
N ILE A 40 -27.07 -5.64 30.43
CA ILE A 40 -26.42 -6.93 30.20
C ILE A 40 -27.11 -7.70 29.04
N GLN A 41 -28.43 -7.76 29.05
CA GLN A 41 -29.19 -8.38 27.96
C GLN A 41 -28.84 -7.73 26.60
N LYS A 42 -28.73 -6.40 26.56
CA LYS A 42 -28.36 -5.65 25.37
C LYS A 42 -26.90 -5.91 24.93
N ILE A 43 -25.98 -6.14 25.86
CA ILE A 43 -24.62 -6.57 25.53
C ILE A 43 -24.67 -7.91 24.81
N HIS A 44 -25.40 -8.90 25.34
CA HIS A 44 -25.55 -10.20 24.68
C HIS A 44 -26.20 -10.08 23.30
N GLU A 45 -27.22 -9.23 23.14
CA GLU A 45 -27.82 -8.94 21.83
C GLU A 45 -26.78 -8.39 20.84
N PHE A 46 -25.92 -7.45 21.27
CA PHE A 46 -24.86 -6.92 20.42
C PHE A 46 -23.78 -7.95 20.10
N ILE A 47 -23.40 -8.80 21.05
CA ILE A 47 -22.47 -9.92 20.80
C ILE A 47 -23.07 -10.88 19.76
N GLN A 48 -24.34 -11.26 19.89
CA GLN A 48 -25.05 -12.11 18.93
C GLN A 48 -25.11 -11.47 17.53
N GLN A 49 -25.30 -10.15 17.47
CA GLN A 49 -25.29 -9.37 16.22
C GLN A 49 -23.88 -9.11 15.67
N LYS A 50 -22.81 -9.58 16.34
CA LYS A 50 -21.41 -9.31 16.00
C LYS A 50 -21.02 -7.82 16.06
N ARG A 51 -21.73 -7.04 16.87
CA ARG A 51 -21.52 -5.61 17.11
C ARG A 51 -20.69 -5.38 18.36
N PHE A 52 -19.45 -5.88 18.33
CA PHE A 52 -18.59 -5.96 19.51
C PHE A 52 -18.16 -4.60 20.05
N ASN A 53 -17.99 -3.59 19.20
CA ASN A 53 -17.64 -2.24 19.63
C ASN A 53 -18.76 -1.59 20.47
N GLU A 54 -20.02 -1.85 20.11
CA GLU A 54 -21.18 -1.37 20.87
C GLU A 54 -21.39 -2.17 22.15
N ALA A 55 -21.16 -3.49 22.09
CA ALA A 55 -21.16 -4.37 23.26
C ALA A 55 -20.14 -3.90 24.31
N GLU A 56 -18.90 -3.60 23.87
CA GLU A 56 -17.82 -3.13 24.73
C GLU A 56 -18.16 -1.79 25.41
N LYS A 57 -18.75 -0.83 24.68
CA LYS A 57 -19.18 0.45 25.25
C LYS A 57 -20.20 0.28 26.38
N ILE A 58 -21.19 -0.60 26.21
CA ILE A 58 -22.18 -0.88 27.25
C ILE A 58 -21.53 -1.67 28.40
N TYR A 59 -20.62 -2.59 28.11
CA TYR A 59 -19.88 -3.34 29.13
C TYR A 59 -19.18 -2.42 30.13
N TYR A 60 -18.50 -1.36 29.69
CA TYR A 60 -17.87 -0.40 30.62
C TYR A 60 -18.88 0.32 31.52
N VAL A 61 -20.03 0.70 30.97
CA VAL A 61 -21.10 1.33 31.75
C VAL A 61 -21.61 0.37 32.83
N VAL A 62 -21.86 -0.89 32.47
CA VAL A 62 -22.31 -1.89 33.43
C VAL A 62 -21.22 -2.14 34.47
N LYS A 63 -19.94 -2.17 34.06
CA LYS A 63 -18.79 -2.31 34.96
C LYS A 63 -18.73 -1.14 35.95
N GLU A 64 -18.96 0.10 35.51
CA GLU A 64 -19.02 1.29 36.37
C GLU A 64 -20.19 1.20 37.36
N HIS A 65 -21.40 0.88 36.89
CA HIS A 65 -22.58 0.68 37.75
C HIS A 65 -22.40 -0.48 38.75
N TYR A 66 -21.70 -1.54 38.36
CA TYR A 66 -21.40 -2.66 39.26
C TYR A 66 -20.54 -2.22 40.46
N THR A 67 -19.67 -1.21 40.29
CA THR A 67 -18.86 -0.67 41.41
C THR A 67 -19.67 0.14 42.42
N THR A 68 -20.85 0.65 42.04
CA THR A 68 -21.70 1.47 42.93
C THR A 68 -22.73 0.65 43.71
N LEU A 69 -22.92 -0.63 43.38
CA LEU A 69 -23.85 -1.52 44.08
C LEU A 69 -23.47 -1.71 45.56
N GLU A 70 -24.46 -1.56 46.45
CA GLU A 70 -24.24 -1.62 47.89
C GLU A 70 -23.90 -3.03 48.39
N LYS A 71 -23.20 -3.10 49.53
CA LYS A 71 -22.88 -4.39 50.18
C LYS A 71 -24.11 -5.20 50.62
N ARG A 72 -25.27 -4.58 50.78
CA ARG A 72 -26.52 -5.27 51.14
C ARG A 72 -27.10 -6.08 49.97
N GLN A 73 -26.76 -5.73 48.73
CA GLN A 73 -27.19 -6.41 47.51
C GLN A 73 -26.19 -7.50 47.08
N GLN A 74 -25.73 -8.35 48.01
CA GLN A 74 -24.65 -9.31 47.72
C GLN A 74 -25.00 -10.32 46.61
N GLU A 75 -26.24 -10.80 46.60
CA GLU A 75 -26.68 -11.79 45.62
C GLU A 75 -26.75 -11.21 44.20
N GLU A 76 -27.32 -10.02 44.06
CA GLU A 76 -27.35 -9.24 42.82
C GLU A 76 -25.92 -8.97 42.32
N ARG A 77 -25.02 -8.50 43.21
CA ARG A 77 -23.60 -8.30 42.87
C ARG A 77 -22.94 -9.58 42.39
N ARG A 78 -23.18 -10.73 43.03
CA ARG A 78 -22.61 -12.02 42.59
C ARG A 78 -23.12 -12.41 41.20
N ASN A 79 -24.41 -12.21 40.93
CA ASN A 79 -24.99 -12.52 39.63
C ASN A 79 -24.41 -11.61 38.53
N VAL A 80 -24.42 -10.29 38.74
CA VAL A 80 -23.85 -9.32 37.80
C VAL A 80 -22.36 -9.60 37.56
N HIS A 81 -21.60 -9.92 38.61
CA HIS A 81 -20.20 -10.26 38.47
C HIS A 81 -19.97 -11.52 37.62
N ARG A 82 -20.78 -12.56 37.81
CA ARG A 82 -20.70 -13.77 36.98
C ARG A 82 -20.98 -13.45 35.51
N GLN A 83 -22.05 -12.71 35.23
CA GLN A 83 -22.42 -12.33 33.85
C GLN A 83 -21.35 -11.43 33.20
N LEU A 84 -20.83 -10.44 33.93
CA LEU A 84 -19.72 -9.61 33.45
C LEU A 84 -18.47 -10.44 33.16
N THR A 85 -18.19 -11.46 33.96
CA THR A 85 -17.05 -12.37 33.74
C THR A 85 -17.23 -13.18 32.45
N GLU A 86 -18.44 -13.70 32.22
CA GLU A 86 -18.78 -14.43 31.01
C GLU A 86 -18.70 -13.55 29.76
N ILE A 87 -19.30 -12.36 29.80
CA ILE A 87 -19.22 -11.35 28.74
C ILE A 87 -17.76 -10.97 28.46
N ASN A 88 -16.98 -10.70 29.50
CA ASN A 88 -15.57 -10.35 29.35
C ASN A 88 -14.80 -11.46 28.63
N LYS A 89 -15.03 -12.72 29.00
CA LYS A 89 -14.43 -13.87 28.33
C LYS A 89 -14.81 -13.93 26.85
N GLU A 90 -16.08 -13.75 26.50
CA GLU A 90 -16.56 -13.72 25.11
C GLU A 90 -15.92 -12.57 24.30
N LEU A 91 -15.83 -11.37 24.89
CA LEU A 91 -15.19 -10.21 24.27
C LEU A 91 -13.69 -10.45 24.03
N ILE A 92 -12.97 -11.05 24.99
CA ILE A 92 -11.55 -11.41 24.86
C ILE A 92 -11.35 -12.42 23.72
N GLU A 93 -12.16 -13.49 23.69
CA GLU A 93 -12.07 -14.52 22.65
C GLU A 93 -12.30 -13.92 21.27
N HIS A 94 -13.30 -13.04 21.13
CA HIS A 94 -13.53 -12.31 19.89
C HIS A 94 -12.35 -11.39 19.53
N LEU A 95 -11.86 -10.59 20.47
CA LEU A 95 -10.74 -9.67 20.23
C LEU A 95 -9.48 -10.43 19.78
N ASN A 96 -9.17 -11.56 20.40
CA ASN A 96 -8.07 -12.44 20.01
C ASN A 96 -8.24 -12.98 18.58
N LYS A 97 -9.47 -13.36 18.20
CA LYS A 97 -9.78 -13.80 16.84
C LYS A 97 -9.59 -12.67 15.81
N VAL A 98 -10.08 -11.47 16.10
CA VAL A 98 -9.91 -10.30 15.22
C VAL A 98 -8.44 -9.94 15.10
N LYS A 99 -7.68 -9.98 16.20
CA LYS A 99 -6.23 -9.76 16.21
C LYS A 99 -5.51 -10.77 15.31
N SER A 100 -5.83 -12.05 15.43
CA SER A 100 -5.24 -13.10 14.61
C SER A 100 -5.56 -12.95 13.11
N ASP A 101 -6.82 -12.66 12.76
CA ASP A 101 -7.22 -12.38 11.37
C ASP A 101 -6.47 -11.15 10.81
N MET A 102 -6.33 -10.10 11.63
CA MET A 102 -5.58 -8.91 11.24
C MET A 102 -4.10 -9.22 10.99
N GLU A 103 -3.46 -9.98 11.88
CA GLU A 103 -2.05 -10.38 11.74
C GLU A 103 -1.84 -11.22 10.48
N GLN A 104 -2.72 -12.20 10.23
CA GLN A 104 -2.67 -13.02 9.02
C GLN A 104 -2.81 -12.17 7.76
N LYS A 105 -3.83 -11.29 7.69
CA LYS A 105 -4.01 -10.37 6.56
C LYS A 105 -2.82 -9.42 6.37
N GLY A 106 -2.25 -8.92 7.47
CA GLY A 106 -1.06 -8.08 7.44
C GLY A 106 0.16 -8.79 6.85
N MET A 107 0.38 -10.06 7.20
CA MET A 107 1.43 -10.89 6.59
C MET A 107 1.20 -11.09 5.10
N VAL A 108 -0.03 -11.43 4.68
CA VAL A 108 -0.37 -11.59 3.25
C VAL A 108 -0.14 -10.30 2.48
N ILE A 109 -0.57 -9.15 3.01
CA ILE A 109 -0.32 -7.85 2.39
C ILE A 109 1.19 -7.60 2.23
N THR A 110 1.97 -7.88 3.26
CA THR A 110 3.43 -7.66 3.24
C THR A 110 4.10 -8.53 2.17
N ASP A 111 3.74 -9.81 2.08
CA ASP A 111 4.23 -10.74 1.05
C ASP A 111 3.83 -10.29 -0.37
N LEU A 112 2.57 -9.90 -0.58
CA LEU A 112 2.11 -9.37 -1.86
C LEU A 112 2.86 -8.09 -2.27
N LEU A 113 3.12 -7.18 -1.33
CA LEU A 113 3.92 -5.98 -1.59
C LEU A 113 5.37 -6.34 -1.96
N MET A 114 5.98 -7.32 -1.31
CA MET A 114 7.31 -7.82 -1.69
C MET A 114 7.31 -8.37 -3.13
N LYS A 115 6.38 -9.27 -3.44
CA LYS A 115 6.22 -9.83 -4.80
C LYS A 115 5.94 -8.74 -5.84
N ALA A 116 5.18 -7.71 -5.49
CA ALA A 116 4.89 -6.60 -6.38
C ALA A 116 6.16 -5.77 -6.67
N ARG A 117 6.98 -5.50 -5.64
CA ARG A 117 8.30 -4.85 -5.82
C ARG A 117 9.23 -5.67 -6.71
N ASP A 118 9.30 -6.99 -6.52
CA ASP A 118 10.12 -7.86 -7.36
C ASP A 118 9.68 -7.83 -8.82
N ASN A 119 8.36 -7.83 -9.09
CA ASN A 119 7.84 -7.71 -10.45
C ASN A 119 8.14 -6.32 -11.05
N MET A 120 8.04 -5.27 -10.25
CA MET A 120 8.38 -3.91 -10.67
C MET A 120 9.87 -3.80 -11.05
N GLN A 121 10.78 -4.36 -10.24
CA GLN A 121 12.23 -4.39 -10.54
C GLN A 121 12.55 -5.18 -11.81
N LYS A 122 11.75 -6.21 -12.13
CA LYS A 122 11.86 -6.98 -13.38
C LYS A 122 11.23 -6.29 -14.60
N GLY A 123 10.65 -5.10 -14.44
CA GLY A 123 9.96 -4.36 -15.51
C GLY A 123 8.52 -4.84 -15.80
N ASN A 124 8.01 -5.81 -15.02
CA ASN A 124 6.67 -6.38 -15.13
C ASN A 124 5.64 -5.51 -14.37
N ILE A 125 5.49 -4.25 -14.81
CA ILE A 125 4.67 -3.23 -14.14
C ILE A 125 3.20 -3.63 -14.05
N GLU A 126 2.67 -4.29 -15.08
CA GLU A 126 1.27 -4.71 -15.16
C GLU A 126 0.94 -5.74 -14.08
N LYS A 127 1.84 -6.71 -13.85
CA LYS A 127 1.71 -7.72 -12.79
C LYS A 127 1.88 -7.12 -11.40
N ALA A 128 2.81 -6.17 -11.25
CA ALA A 128 2.95 -5.42 -9.99
C ALA A 128 1.66 -4.65 -9.64
N ASN A 129 1.01 -4.04 -10.64
CA ASN A 129 -0.28 -3.36 -10.46
C ASN A 129 -1.42 -4.31 -10.07
N GLN A 130 -1.49 -5.51 -10.66
CA GLN A 130 -2.48 -6.53 -10.26
C GLN A 130 -2.32 -6.93 -8.79
N LEU A 131 -1.09 -7.19 -8.34
CA LEU A 131 -0.80 -7.50 -6.93
C LEU A 131 -1.17 -6.34 -6.00
N TYR A 132 -0.95 -5.11 -6.41
CA TYR A 132 -1.38 -3.92 -5.66
C TYR A 132 -2.91 -3.83 -5.50
N LEU A 133 -3.66 -4.12 -6.56
CA LEU A 133 -5.12 -4.14 -6.48
C LEU A 133 -5.62 -5.21 -5.49
N GLU A 134 -4.95 -6.37 -5.45
CA GLU A 134 -5.24 -7.39 -4.45
C GLU A 134 -4.89 -6.93 -3.02
N VAL A 135 -3.75 -6.27 -2.82
CA VAL A 135 -3.39 -5.66 -1.54
C VAL A 135 -4.49 -4.69 -1.08
N ARG A 136 -4.98 -3.81 -1.97
CA ARG A 136 -6.08 -2.89 -1.63
C ARG A 136 -7.37 -3.63 -1.28
N ARG A 137 -7.68 -4.72 -1.97
CA ARG A 137 -8.86 -5.55 -1.69
C ARG A 137 -8.79 -6.14 -0.29
N ILE A 138 -7.66 -6.74 0.08
CA ILE A 138 -7.46 -7.35 1.42
C ILE A 138 -7.46 -6.27 2.50
N PHE A 139 -6.76 -5.15 2.27
CA PHE A 139 -6.70 -4.04 3.23
C PHE A 139 -8.09 -3.46 3.57
N LYS A 140 -8.98 -3.35 2.58
CA LYS A 140 -10.38 -2.92 2.80
C LYS A 140 -11.20 -3.88 3.68
N GLN A 141 -10.80 -5.15 3.77
CA GLN A 141 -11.45 -6.16 4.60
C GLN A 141 -10.86 -6.25 6.01
N MET A 142 -9.90 -5.38 6.36
CA MET A 142 -9.30 -5.35 7.69
C MET A 142 -10.18 -4.59 8.68
N PRO A 143 -10.37 -5.11 9.90
CA PRO A 143 -11.13 -4.45 10.95
C PRO A 143 -10.48 -3.12 11.37
N ASP A 144 -11.29 -2.17 11.85
CA ASP A 144 -10.82 -0.85 12.31
C ASP A 144 -10.28 -0.86 13.75
N ALA A 145 -10.44 -1.97 14.48
CA ALA A 145 -10.12 -2.08 15.91
C ALA A 145 -8.63 -1.86 16.26
N PHE A 146 -7.73 -1.92 15.28
CA PHE A 146 -6.28 -1.82 15.48
C PHE A 146 -5.70 -0.67 14.64
N GLY A 147 -6.08 0.56 15.01
CA GLY A 147 -5.79 1.78 14.24
C GLY A 147 -4.31 1.95 13.89
N GLU A 148 -3.40 1.78 14.85
CA GLU A 148 -1.96 1.98 14.63
C GLU A 148 -1.38 1.02 13.59
N ARG A 149 -1.60 -0.29 13.77
CA ARG A 149 -1.11 -1.32 12.85
C ARG A 149 -1.69 -1.15 11.44
N LYS A 150 -2.99 -0.82 11.35
CA LYS A 150 -3.66 -0.55 10.06
C LYS A 150 -3.07 0.69 9.39
N MET A 151 -2.80 1.75 10.15
CA MET A 151 -2.14 2.97 9.66
C MET A 151 -0.71 2.70 9.18
N MET A 152 0.06 1.87 9.89
CA MET A 152 1.40 1.45 9.43
C MET A 152 1.34 0.73 8.08
N LEU A 153 0.41 -0.22 7.92
CA LEU A 153 0.20 -0.90 6.64
C LEU A 153 -0.26 0.06 5.54
N GLU A 154 -1.16 1.00 5.86
CA GLU A 154 -1.61 2.02 4.90
C GLU A 154 -0.44 2.85 4.37
N ASN A 155 0.44 3.30 5.25
CA ASN A 155 1.64 4.05 4.85
C ASN A 155 2.53 3.23 3.92
N GLN A 156 2.72 1.93 4.19
CA GLN A 156 3.49 1.05 3.30
C GLN A 156 2.84 0.89 1.92
N ILE A 157 1.51 0.76 1.88
CA ILE A 157 0.71 0.66 0.65
C ILE A 157 0.83 1.95 -0.16
N LEU A 158 0.72 3.12 0.50
CA LEU A 158 0.85 4.42 -0.14
C LEU A 158 2.25 4.66 -0.70
N MET A 159 3.30 4.32 0.07
CA MET A 159 4.69 4.40 -0.40
C MET A 159 4.90 3.53 -1.63
N PHE A 160 4.40 2.29 -1.62
CA PHE A 160 4.50 1.40 -2.77
C PHE A 160 3.72 1.94 -3.99
N TYR A 161 2.51 2.46 -3.79
CA TYR A 161 1.72 3.05 -4.87
C TYR A 161 2.44 4.22 -5.54
N SER A 162 3.05 5.11 -4.76
CA SER A 162 3.86 6.21 -5.29
C SER A 162 5.01 5.70 -6.16
N GLN A 163 5.73 4.67 -5.71
CA GLN A 163 6.80 4.03 -6.50
C GLN A 163 6.26 3.43 -7.80
N LEU A 164 5.14 2.70 -7.73
CA LEU A 164 4.52 2.06 -8.88
C LEU A 164 4.09 3.09 -9.95
N VAL A 165 3.47 4.19 -9.53
CA VAL A 165 3.06 5.27 -10.44
C VAL A 165 4.27 5.91 -11.12
N ASN A 166 5.35 6.14 -10.38
CA ASN A 166 6.57 6.72 -10.94
C ASN A 166 7.20 5.80 -11.98
N GLU A 167 7.33 4.50 -11.71
CA GLU A 167 7.87 3.52 -12.66
C GLU A 167 6.95 3.35 -13.89
N PHE A 168 5.64 3.38 -13.70
CA PHE A 168 4.68 3.35 -14.81
C PHE A 168 4.82 4.57 -15.72
N ASN A 169 4.92 5.77 -15.15
CA ASN A 169 5.13 7.00 -15.90
C ASN A 169 6.47 7.01 -16.62
N ARG A 170 7.53 6.52 -15.97
CA ARG A 170 8.85 6.37 -16.57
C ARG A 170 8.80 5.43 -17.79
N LYS A 171 8.23 4.24 -17.67
CA LYS A 171 8.07 3.28 -18.79
C LYS A 171 7.27 3.88 -19.96
N LYS A 172 6.21 4.65 -19.65
CA LYS A 172 5.44 5.39 -20.67
C LYS A 172 6.29 6.45 -21.38
N TYR A 173 7.09 7.20 -20.64
CA TYR A 173 7.98 8.21 -21.20
C TYR A 173 9.10 7.59 -22.05
N ASP A 174 9.69 6.48 -21.61
CA ASP A 174 10.70 5.76 -22.39
C ASP A 174 10.11 5.24 -23.72
N ASN A 175 8.86 4.72 -23.70
CA ASN A 175 8.12 4.33 -24.91
C ASN A 175 7.87 5.52 -25.84
N LEU A 176 7.44 6.67 -25.29
CA LEU A 176 7.28 7.90 -26.05
C LEU A 176 8.58 8.29 -26.77
N LEU A 177 9.71 8.30 -26.06
CA LEU A 177 11.01 8.65 -26.63
C LEU A 177 11.42 7.68 -27.74
N GLY A 178 11.25 6.38 -27.52
CA GLY A 178 11.54 5.36 -28.55
C GLY A 178 10.73 5.59 -29.84
N LYS A 179 9.42 5.82 -29.72
CA LYS A 179 8.55 6.10 -30.88
C LYS A 179 8.85 7.44 -31.53
N ARG A 180 9.19 8.46 -30.74
CA ARG A 180 9.61 9.77 -31.27
C ARG A 180 10.84 9.60 -32.16
N ASP A 181 11.85 8.90 -31.69
CA ASP A 181 13.11 8.73 -32.42
C ASP A 181 12.91 7.89 -33.69
N GLU A 182 12.01 6.90 -33.65
CA GLU A 182 11.57 6.14 -34.82
C GLU A 182 10.86 7.02 -35.84
N ILE A 183 9.90 7.85 -35.42
CA ILE A 183 9.22 8.82 -36.28
C ILE A 183 10.21 9.78 -36.94
N MET A 184 11.17 10.31 -36.17
CA MET A 184 12.18 11.24 -36.71
C MET A 184 13.04 10.58 -37.78
N ARG A 185 13.45 9.32 -37.58
CA ARG A 185 14.17 8.53 -38.60
C ARG A 185 13.35 8.38 -39.89
N HIS A 186 12.06 8.06 -39.78
CA HIS A 186 11.18 7.96 -40.94
C HIS A 186 11.00 9.31 -41.65
N ILE A 187 10.94 10.42 -40.90
CA ILE A 187 10.89 11.78 -41.48
C ILE A 187 12.15 12.05 -42.31
N GLU A 188 13.33 11.69 -41.81
CA GLU A 188 14.59 11.84 -42.54
C GLU A 188 14.62 11.01 -43.83
N ILE A 189 14.19 9.74 -43.77
CA ILE A 189 14.10 8.84 -44.93
C ILE A 189 13.12 9.40 -45.97
N ALA A 190 11.93 9.82 -45.55
CA ALA A 190 10.92 10.41 -46.42
C ALA A 190 11.45 11.67 -47.11
N THR A 191 12.09 12.55 -46.35
CA THR A 191 12.71 13.78 -46.88
C THR A 191 13.78 13.45 -47.92
N ASN A 192 14.63 12.46 -47.66
CA ASN A 192 15.66 12.03 -48.61
C ASN A 192 15.04 11.42 -49.88
N ASN A 193 13.97 10.63 -49.76
CA ASN A 193 13.24 10.12 -50.92
C ASN A 193 12.66 11.24 -51.79
N VAL A 194 12.14 12.31 -51.19
CA VAL A 194 11.70 13.50 -51.95
C VAL A 194 12.87 14.18 -52.64
N ARG A 195 14.03 14.32 -51.98
CA ARG A 195 15.26 14.88 -52.60
C ARG A 195 15.68 14.12 -53.86
N LEU A 196 15.54 12.81 -53.83
CA LEU A 196 15.90 11.92 -54.95
C LEU A 196 14.78 11.80 -56.01
N GLY A 197 13.63 12.46 -55.82
CA GLY A 197 12.47 12.37 -56.73
C GLY A 197 11.63 11.10 -56.56
N HIS A 198 11.88 10.29 -55.53
CA HIS A 198 11.15 9.06 -55.24
C HIS A 198 9.86 9.34 -54.42
N ILE A 199 8.90 10.05 -55.02
CA ILE A 199 7.69 10.54 -54.31
C ILE A 199 6.83 9.42 -53.72
N GLU A 200 6.60 8.34 -54.47
CA GLU A 200 5.79 7.21 -53.99
C GLU A 200 6.43 6.50 -52.79
N SER A 201 7.78 6.43 -52.73
CA SER A 201 8.49 5.94 -51.55
C SER A 201 8.31 6.87 -50.36
N ALA A 202 8.38 8.18 -50.55
CA ALA A 202 8.15 9.15 -49.49
C ALA A 202 6.72 9.09 -48.92
N LYS A 203 5.69 8.91 -49.77
CA LYS A 203 4.30 8.71 -49.33
C LYS A 203 4.14 7.46 -48.45
N ARG A 204 4.82 6.36 -48.80
CA ARG A 204 4.81 5.14 -47.96
C ARG A 204 5.39 5.41 -46.57
N GLU A 205 6.53 6.10 -46.50
CA GLU A 205 7.13 6.50 -45.22
C GLU A 205 6.20 7.42 -44.41
N TYR A 206 5.52 8.36 -45.07
CA TYR A 206 4.52 9.24 -44.43
C TYR A 206 3.37 8.46 -43.79
N HIS A 207 2.87 7.40 -44.45
CA HIS A 207 1.85 6.53 -43.85
C HIS A 207 2.36 5.81 -42.60
N ILE A 208 3.61 5.35 -42.59
CA ILE A 208 4.25 4.72 -41.43
C ILE A 208 4.34 5.74 -40.28
N ILE A 209 4.77 6.97 -40.57
CA ILE A 209 4.85 8.07 -39.59
C ILE A 209 3.48 8.33 -38.95
N ASN A 210 2.41 8.44 -39.74
CA ASN A 210 1.07 8.67 -39.21
C ASN A 210 0.59 7.51 -38.31
N LYS A 211 0.91 6.26 -38.69
CA LYS A 211 0.63 5.11 -37.83
C LYS A 211 1.35 5.22 -36.50
N LEU A 212 2.67 5.43 -36.51
CA LEU A 212 3.48 5.57 -35.29
C LEU A 212 3.00 6.74 -34.40
N TYR A 213 2.64 7.86 -35.01
CA TYR A 213 2.11 9.04 -34.31
C TYR A 213 0.81 8.72 -33.55
N ASN A 214 -0.10 7.99 -34.18
CA ASN A 214 -1.37 7.58 -33.57
C ASN A 214 -1.18 6.59 -32.41
N GLU A 215 -0.06 5.85 -32.40
CA GLU A 215 0.28 4.95 -31.32
C GLU A 215 1.12 5.59 -30.19
N LEU A 216 1.39 6.90 -30.24
CA LEU A 216 2.09 7.61 -29.18
C LEU A 216 1.25 7.62 -27.89
N PRO A 217 1.85 7.39 -26.71
CA PRO A 217 1.12 7.34 -25.45
C PRO A 217 0.37 8.65 -25.16
N GLU A 218 -0.80 8.55 -24.54
CA GLU A 218 -1.59 9.70 -24.09
C GLU A 218 -0.92 10.45 -22.93
N GLY A 219 -1.31 11.70 -22.70
CA GLY A 219 -0.81 12.55 -21.61
C GLY A 219 0.45 13.37 -21.93
N PHE A 220 1.05 13.20 -23.11
CA PHE A 220 2.26 13.90 -23.56
C PHE A 220 1.95 14.93 -24.67
N LEU A 221 1.12 15.92 -24.36
CA LEU A 221 0.59 16.86 -25.35
C LEU A 221 1.69 17.71 -26.01
N TYR A 222 2.68 18.14 -25.23
CA TYR A 222 3.76 19.00 -25.71
C TYR A 222 4.62 18.27 -26.76
N GLU A 223 5.10 17.07 -26.45
CA GLU A 223 5.90 16.24 -27.36
C GLU A 223 5.11 15.86 -28.61
N LYS A 224 3.83 15.48 -28.45
CA LYS A 224 2.94 15.21 -29.59
C LYS A 224 2.79 16.41 -30.51
N THR A 225 2.71 17.63 -29.96
CA THR A 225 2.60 18.86 -30.74
C THR A 225 3.87 19.13 -31.54
N ILE A 226 5.04 18.91 -30.93
CA ILE A 226 6.33 19.06 -31.62
C ILE A 226 6.44 18.08 -32.79
N ILE A 227 6.14 16.81 -32.54
CA ILE A 227 6.17 15.77 -33.58
C ILE A 227 5.18 16.12 -34.70
N TYR A 228 3.96 16.52 -34.36
CA TYR A 228 2.93 16.89 -35.32
C TYR A 228 3.35 18.05 -36.23
N LYS A 229 3.97 19.11 -35.68
CA LYS A 229 4.52 20.21 -36.49
C LYS A 229 5.54 19.72 -37.52
N ARG A 230 6.40 18.77 -37.14
CA ARG A 230 7.37 18.18 -38.09
C ARG A 230 6.67 17.34 -39.17
N ILE A 231 5.64 16.58 -38.80
CA ILE A 231 4.82 15.81 -39.75
C ILE A 231 4.14 16.74 -40.76
N LEU A 232 3.61 17.89 -40.32
CA LEU A 232 2.99 18.88 -41.20
C LEU A 232 3.96 19.46 -42.23
N VAL A 233 5.19 19.78 -41.81
CA VAL A 233 6.23 20.26 -42.73
C VAL A 233 6.57 19.18 -43.76
N LEU A 234 6.71 17.92 -43.32
CA LEU A 234 6.95 16.81 -44.25
C LEU A 234 5.79 16.64 -45.24
N TYR A 235 4.54 16.74 -44.76
CA TYR A 235 3.35 16.65 -45.61
C TYR A 235 3.39 17.69 -46.74
N GLN A 236 3.71 18.93 -46.43
CA GLN A 236 3.86 20.00 -47.43
C GLN A 236 4.95 19.65 -48.46
N ILE A 237 6.12 19.17 -48.02
CA ILE A 237 7.23 18.77 -48.90
C ILE A 237 6.85 17.62 -49.84
N VAL A 238 6.12 16.62 -49.32
CA VAL A 238 5.69 15.45 -50.11
C VAL A 238 4.62 15.83 -51.13
N GLU A 239 3.67 16.69 -50.75
CA GLU A 239 2.57 17.12 -51.63
C GLU A 239 3.05 18.05 -52.75
N GLU A 240 3.96 18.98 -52.46
CA GLU A 240 4.53 19.89 -53.45
C GLU A 240 5.54 19.21 -54.38
N GLY A 241 6.07 18.04 -53.98
CA GLY A 241 7.08 17.29 -54.73
C GLY A 241 8.40 18.04 -54.96
N LYS A 242 8.60 19.16 -54.25
CA LYS A 242 9.75 20.05 -54.37
C LYS A 242 10.19 20.47 -52.98
N ILE A 243 11.50 20.47 -52.76
CA ILE A 243 12.07 21.07 -51.55
C ILE A 243 12.29 22.53 -51.87
N THR A 244 11.42 23.38 -51.35
CA THR A 244 11.65 24.81 -51.35
C THR A 244 12.94 25.08 -50.57
N ALA A 245 13.97 25.58 -51.26
CA ALA A 245 15.29 25.86 -50.67
C ALA A 245 15.23 26.86 -49.49
N ALA A 246 14.08 27.48 -49.27
CA ALA A 246 13.80 28.49 -48.25
C ALA A 246 13.12 27.96 -46.98
N ALA A 247 12.86 26.65 -46.85
CA ALA A 247 12.46 26.06 -45.57
C ALA A 247 13.66 25.35 -44.96
N PRO A 248 14.67 26.08 -44.41
CA PRO A 248 15.57 25.42 -43.49
C PRO A 248 14.66 24.82 -42.42
N MET A 249 14.73 23.50 -42.23
CA MET A 249 14.25 22.95 -40.97
C MET A 249 15.08 23.65 -39.92
N GLU A 250 14.55 24.75 -39.36
CA GLU A 250 15.22 25.40 -38.26
C GLU A 250 15.52 24.28 -37.28
N PRO A 251 16.79 24.15 -36.83
CA PRO A 251 17.07 23.31 -35.69
C PRO A 251 16.07 23.83 -34.67
N ILE A 252 15.07 23.02 -34.32
CA ILE A 252 14.13 23.41 -33.28
C ILE A 252 15.07 23.72 -32.16
N LEU A 253 15.10 25.01 -31.79
CA LEU A 253 15.83 25.49 -30.64
C LEU A 253 15.59 24.39 -29.62
N THR A 254 16.66 23.81 -29.11
CA THR A 254 16.59 23.10 -27.84
C THR A 254 16.13 24.15 -26.82
N GLU A 255 14.88 24.60 -26.93
CA GLU A 255 14.09 25.19 -25.87
C GLU A 255 14.27 24.16 -24.81
N GLN A 256 15.11 24.54 -23.85
CA GLN A 256 15.50 23.70 -22.76
C GLN A 256 14.19 23.14 -22.23
N MET A 257 13.94 21.85 -22.52
CA MET A 257 12.74 21.19 -22.03
C MET A 257 12.68 21.59 -20.57
N PRO A 258 11.56 22.17 -20.09
CA PRO A 258 11.45 22.54 -18.70
C PRO A 258 11.90 21.29 -17.97
N LYS A 259 13.05 21.35 -17.29
CA LYS A 259 13.59 20.18 -16.62
C LYS A 259 12.43 19.81 -15.72
N ILE A 260 11.77 18.71 -16.05
CA ILE A 260 10.81 18.11 -15.15
C ILE A 260 11.75 17.55 -14.10
N THR A 261 12.23 18.44 -13.22
CA THR A 261 12.66 18.08 -11.88
C THR A 261 11.39 17.48 -11.34
N ALA A 262 11.23 16.17 -11.58
CA ALA A 262 10.33 15.33 -10.82
C ALA A 262 10.62 15.76 -9.40
N ALA A 263 9.73 16.58 -8.83
CA ALA A 263 9.99 17.26 -7.57
C ALA A 263 10.48 16.13 -6.68
N PRO A 264 11.76 16.14 -6.24
CA PRO A 264 12.30 15.00 -5.56
C PRO A 264 11.33 14.80 -4.42
N LEU A 265 10.58 13.68 -4.46
CA LEU A 265 9.71 13.32 -3.38
C LEU A 265 10.72 13.11 -2.28
N HIS A 266 10.92 14.16 -1.50
CA HIS A 266 11.88 14.22 -0.43
C HIS A 266 11.24 13.29 0.59
N MET A 267 11.46 11.99 0.39
CA MET A 267 11.45 11.03 1.45
C MET A 267 12.45 11.63 2.41
N GLN A 268 11.92 12.36 3.39
CA GLN A 268 12.58 12.60 4.64
C GLN A 268 13.03 11.21 5.09
N LYS A 269 14.27 10.85 4.73
CA LYS A 269 15.05 9.90 5.50
C LYS A 269 15.18 10.60 6.83
N LYS A 270 14.15 10.49 7.69
CA LYS A 270 14.27 10.79 9.10
C LYS A 270 15.50 10.01 9.52
N HIS A 271 16.54 10.76 9.87
CA HIS A 271 17.71 10.27 10.54
C HIS A 271 17.19 9.40 11.69
N VAL A 272 17.18 8.09 11.50
CA VAL A 272 17.22 7.16 12.62
C VAL A 272 18.54 7.49 13.27
N HIS A 273 18.46 8.16 14.41
CA HIS A 273 19.58 8.36 15.30
C HIS A 273 20.31 7.03 15.44
N LYS A 274 21.52 6.98 14.88
CA LYS A 274 22.57 6.03 15.25
C LYS A 274 22.82 6.29 16.74
N LYS A 275 22.09 5.59 17.60
CA LYS A 275 22.37 5.54 19.03
C LYS A 275 23.65 4.72 19.16
N ALA A 276 24.59 5.30 19.91
CA ALA A 276 25.97 4.89 20.08
C ALA A 276 26.19 3.38 20.15
N GLU A 277 27.13 2.90 19.32
CA GLU A 277 27.92 1.72 19.64
C GLU A 277 28.77 2.05 20.88
N GLU A 278 28.25 1.75 22.06
CA GLU A 278 29.10 1.50 23.23
C GLU A 278 29.85 0.20 22.97
N LYS A 279 31.17 0.32 22.84
CA LYS A 279 32.11 -0.81 22.84
C LYS A 279 31.94 -1.59 24.15
N PRO A 280 31.59 -2.89 24.14
CA PRO A 280 31.84 -3.74 25.28
C PRO A 280 33.33 -4.04 25.32
N GLU A 281 33.93 -3.62 26.42
CA GLU A 281 35.29 -3.87 26.83
C GLU A 281 35.60 -5.37 26.82
N ASN A 282 36.66 -5.71 26.09
CA ASN A 282 37.14 -7.05 25.83
C ASN A 282 37.80 -7.63 27.09
N LYS A 283 37.03 -8.32 27.93
CA LYS A 283 37.59 -9.24 28.95
C LYS A 283 37.66 -10.66 28.38
N LYS A 284 38.89 -11.03 28.04
CA LYS A 284 39.34 -12.41 27.79
C LYS A 284 38.89 -13.33 28.92
N ALA A 285 38.05 -14.31 28.61
CA ALA A 285 37.90 -15.53 29.38
C ALA A 285 37.98 -16.71 28.40
N GLU A 286 38.95 -17.58 28.63
CA GLU A 286 39.27 -18.78 27.85
C GLU A 286 38.10 -19.77 27.81
N PRO A 287 37.83 -20.44 26.68
CA PRO A 287 37.01 -21.64 26.69
C PRO A 287 37.89 -22.88 26.91
N LYS A 288 37.61 -23.56 28.03
CA LYS A 288 38.01 -24.95 28.27
C LYS A 288 37.49 -25.83 27.14
N LYS A 289 38.39 -26.61 26.55
CA LYS A 289 38.10 -27.66 25.58
C LYS A 289 37.31 -28.78 26.25
N GLU A 290 36.01 -28.86 25.99
CA GLU A 290 35.20 -30.03 26.36
C GLU A 290 34.99 -30.92 25.13
N LYS A 291 35.57 -32.13 25.21
CA LYS A 291 35.51 -33.17 24.18
C LYS A 291 34.10 -33.75 24.13
N ILE A 292 33.34 -33.44 23.09
CA ILE A 292 32.13 -34.19 22.75
C ILE A 292 32.55 -35.40 21.91
N LYS A 293 32.38 -36.60 22.48
CA LYS A 293 32.51 -37.88 21.79
C LYS A 293 31.29 -38.05 20.87
N GLU A 294 31.52 -38.09 19.57
CA GLU A 294 30.57 -38.62 18.59
C GLU A 294 30.35 -40.11 18.84
N LYS A 295 29.14 -40.48 19.27
CA LYS A 295 28.61 -41.83 19.14
C LYS A 295 27.90 -41.92 17.79
N LYS A 296 28.57 -42.52 16.80
CA LYS A 296 27.90 -43.08 15.62
C LYS A 296 26.94 -44.18 16.10
N LYS A 297 25.64 -43.99 15.88
CA LYS A 297 24.64 -45.05 15.96
C LYS A 297 24.20 -45.36 14.53
N GLU A 298 24.73 -46.47 14.04
CA GLU A 298 24.23 -47.26 12.93
C GLU A 298 22.75 -47.60 13.20
N MET A 299 21.87 -47.28 12.26
CA MET A 299 20.51 -47.80 12.23
C MET A 299 20.32 -48.49 10.88
N ASP A 300 20.36 -49.81 10.94
CA ASP A 300 19.90 -50.71 9.89
C ASP A 300 18.41 -50.44 9.57
N ALA A 301 18.11 -50.30 8.28
CA ALA A 301 16.76 -50.33 7.76
C ALA A 301 16.39 -51.77 7.35
N PRO A 302 15.23 -52.31 7.75
CA PRO A 302 14.77 -53.60 7.26
C PRO A 302 14.16 -53.48 5.84
N PRO A 303 14.22 -54.55 5.02
CA PRO A 303 13.70 -54.53 3.66
C PRO A 303 12.18 -54.68 3.64
N LEU A 304 11.56 -54.05 2.63
CA LEU A 304 10.14 -54.19 2.31
C LEU A 304 9.85 -55.56 1.66
N PRO A 305 8.70 -56.20 1.97
CA PRO A 305 8.24 -57.39 1.27
C PRO A 305 7.65 -57.05 -0.12
N ILE A 306 7.91 -57.94 -1.07
CA ILE A 306 7.29 -58.01 -2.42
C ILE A 306 5.91 -58.66 -2.31
#